data_AF-A0A8T9Q7W7-F1
#
_entry.id   AF-A0A8T9Q7W7-F1
#
_cell.length_a   1.000
_cell.length_b   1.000
_cell.length_c   1.000
_cell.angle_alpha   90.00
_cell.angle_beta   90.00
_cell.angle_gamma   90.00
#
_symmetry.space_group_name_H-M   'P 1'
#
loop_
_entity.id
_entity.type
_entity.pdbx_description
1 polymer ?
#
loop_
_entity_poly.entity_id
_entity_poly.type
_entity_poly.pdbx_seq_one_letter_code
_entity_poly.pdbx_strand_id
1 'polypeptide(L)'
;MRLFLVIFVVCAVAQFFLPWWIVTPICFAAAFLLPAPGGRAFMAGFNGVGMGWFMLAVWFNVKNEGILADRVAQLLPLGGNGWAVVILAAVLSGLVGGLAALAGSWTRQALTPTPTVQ
;
A
#
# COMPACT_ATOMS: atom_id res chain seq x y z
N MET A 1 14.96 -3.37 -0.62
CA MET A 1 14.59 -3.22 -2.05
C MET A 1 13.73 -4.35 -2.60
N ARG A 2 14.14 -5.64 -2.56
CA ARG A 2 13.43 -6.72 -3.25
C ARG A 2 11.93 -6.82 -2.92
N LEU A 3 11.58 -6.82 -1.63
CA LEU A 3 10.18 -6.93 -1.19
C LEU A 3 9.31 -5.76 -1.70
N PHE A 4 9.84 -4.54 -1.67
CA PHE A 4 9.15 -3.35 -2.19
C PHE A 4 8.83 -3.51 -3.68
N LEU A 5 9.81 -3.91 -4.50
CA LEU A 5 9.63 -4.08 -5.95
C LEU A 5 8.57 -5.15 -6.26
N VAL A 6 8.60 -6.26 -5.53
CA VAL A 6 7.59 -7.32 -5.68
C VAL A 6 6.20 -6.80 -5.33
N ILE A 7 6.02 -6.14 -4.18
CA ILE A 7 4.73 -5.58 -3.78
C ILE A 7 4.23 -4.56 -4.81
N PHE A 8 5.09 -3.61 -5.20
CA PHE A 8 4.74 -2.54 -6.14
C PHE A 8 4.26 -3.11 -7.48
N VAL A 9 5.04 -3.99 -8.11
CA VAL A 9 4.72 -4.54 -9.43
C VAL A 9 3.51 -5.47 -9.36
N VAL A 10 3.48 -6.40 -8.40
CA VAL A 10 2.39 -7.39 -8.31
C VAL A 10 1.07 -6.73 -7.95
N CYS A 11 1.03 -5.80 -6.99
CA CYS A 11 -0.19 -5.06 -6.68
C CYS A 11 -0.65 -4.21 -7.86
N ALA A 12 0.25 -3.46 -8.51
CA ALA A 12 -0.09 -2.63 -9.67
C ALA A 12 -0.73 -3.45 -10.80
N VAL A 13 -0.15 -4.62 -11.12
CA VAL A 13 -0.70 -5.51 -12.15
C VAL A 13 -2.01 -6.17 -11.71
N ALA A 14 -2.07 -6.69 -10.49
CA ALA A 14 -3.24 -7.42 -9.99
C ALA A 14 -4.49 -6.52 -9.94
N GLN A 15 -4.35 -5.26 -9.56
CA GLN A 15 -5.45 -4.31 -9.44
C GLN A 15 -6.12 -3.96 -10.78
N PHE A 16 -5.53 -4.29 -11.94
CA PHE A 16 -6.20 -4.15 -13.24
C PHE A 16 -7.26 -5.23 -13.48
N PHE A 17 -7.12 -6.40 -12.84
CA PHE A 17 -7.99 -7.57 -13.06
C PHE A 17 -8.84 -7.91 -11.84
N LEU A 18 -8.36 -7.53 -10.65
CA LEU A 18 -8.95 -7.89 -9.36
C LEU A 18 -9.42 -6.63 -8.63
N PRO A 19 -10.39 -6.76 -7.71
CA PRO A 19 -10.82 -5.64 -6.89
C PRO A 19 -9.68 -5.07 -6.05
N TRP A 20 -9.80 -3.80 -5.70
CA TRP A 20 -8.75 -3.06 -4.99
C TRP A 20 -8.29 -3.67 -3.66
N TRP A 21 -9.15 -4.44 -2.97
CA TRP A 21 -8.80 -5.10 -1.70
C TRP A 21 -7.72 -6.19 -1.85
N ILE A 22 -7.39 -6.60 -3.08
CA ILE A 22 -6.37 -7.61 -3.37
C ILE A 22 -4.97 -7.23 -2.88
N VAL A 23 -4.72 -5.92 -2.67
CA VAL A 23 -3.43 -5.44 -2.13
C VAL A 23 -3.12 -6.07 -0.77
N THR A 24 -4.13 -6.33 0.07
CA THR A 24 -3.98 -6.91 1.40
C THR A 24 -3.40 -8.34 1.36
N PRO A 25 -4.06 -9.33 0.72
CA PRO A 25 -3.52 -10.68 0.64
C PRO A 25 -2.18 -10.74 -0.12
N ILE A 26 -1.97 -9.89 -1.14
CA ILE A 26 -0.67 -9.83 -1.86
C ILE A 26 0.45 -9.35 -0.94
N CYS A 27 0.25 -8.24 -0.22
CA CYS A 27 1.26 -7.70 0.70
C CYS A 27 1.58 -8.68 1.82
N PHE A 28 0.55 -9.32 2.37
CA PHE A 28 0.71 -10.37 3.37
C PHE A 28 1.53 -11.54 2.82
N ALA A 29 1.13 -12.11 1.68
CA ALA A 29 1.81 -13.26 1.08
C ALA A 29 3.25 -12.93 0.68
N ALA A 30 3.49 -11.76 0.08
CA ALA A 30 4.82 -11.33 -0.31
C ALA A 30 5.74 -11.19 0.91
N ALA A 31 5.28 -10.55 1.98
CA ALA A 31 6.07 -10.39 3.20
C ALA A 31 6.19 -11.69 4.00
N PHE A 32 5.25 -12.63 3.86
CA PHE A 32 5.36 -13.97 4.41
C PHE A 32 6.43 -14.80 3.68
N LEU A 33 6.47 -14.75 2.35
CA LEU A 33 7.37 -15.55 1.52
C LEU A 33 8.79 -14.96 1.39
N LEU A 34 8.93 -13.64 1.42
CA LEU A 34 10.23 -12.96 1.30
C LEU A 34 10.65 -12.40 2.67
N PRO A 35 11.67 -13.00 3.32
CA PRO A 35 12.10 -12.57 4.64
C PRO A 35 12.55 -11.11 4.66
N ALA A 36 11.90 -10.34 5.53
CA ALA A 36 12.29 -8.99 5.91
C ALA A 36 11.95 -8.77 7.40
N PRO A 37 12.74 -7.97 8.14
CA PRO A 37 12.37 -7.56 9.49
C PRO A 37 11.11 -6.68 9.45
N GLY A 38 10.31 -6.71 10.52
CA GLY A 38 8.96 -6.11 10.55
C GLY A 38 8.91 -4.65 10.07
N GLY A 39 9.79 -3.79 10.56
CA GLY A 39 9.85 -2.39 10.12
C GLY A 39 10.15 -2.22 8.62
N ARG A 40 11.03 -3.07 8.06
CA ARG A 40 11.32 -3.06 6.61
C ARG A 40 10.16 -3.66 5.80
N ALA A 41 9.44 -4.64 6.35
CA ALA A 41 8.25 -5.20 5.71
C ALA A 41 7.12 -4.16 5.64
N PHE A 42 6.86 -3.45 6.74
CA PHE A 42 5.91 -2.35 6.78
C PHE A 42 6.28 -1.27 5.75
N MET A 43 7.53 -0.79 5.74
CA MET A 43 7.95 0.25 4.79
C MET A 43 7.91 -0.22 3.33
N ALA A 44 8.15 -1.51 3.08
CA ALA A 44 8.00 -2.07 1.74
C ALA A 44 6.54 -2.11 1.29
N GLY A 45 5.61 -2.53 2.16
CA GLY A 45 4.17 -2.52 1.88
C GLY A 45 3.61 -1.10 1.74
N PHE A 46 3.98 -0.21 2.65
CA PHE A 46 3.54 1.19 2.66
C PHE A 46 3.94 1.93 1.38
N ASN A 47 5.23 1.90 1.04
CA ASN A 47 5.69 2.57 -0.17
C ASN A 47 5.24 1.83 -1.42
N GLY A 48 5.20 0.50 -1.41
CA GLY A 48 4.80 -0.29 -2.59
C GLY A 48 3.35 -0.01 -3.01
N VAL A 49 2.41 -0.09 -2.07
CA VAL A 49 1.00 0.19 -2.36
C VAL A 49 0.74 1.69 -2.45
N GLY A 50 1.29 2.47 -1.52
CA GLY A 50 1.08 3.91 -1.44
C GLY A 50 1.60 4.67 -2.66
N MET A 51 2.79 4.33 -3.19
CA MET A 51 3.28 4.95 -4.44
C MET A 51 2.43 4.55 -5.65
N GLY A 52 1.98 3.29 -5.74
CA GLY A 52 1.10 2.85 -6.82
C GLY A 52 -0.21 3.63 -6.85
N TRP A 53 -0.85 3.78 -5.69
CA TRP A 53 -2.07 4.59 -5.54
C TRP A 53 -1.82 6.08 -5.72
N PHE A 54 -0.70 6.62 -5.25
CA PHE A 54 -0.34 8.01 -5.46
C PHE A 54 -0.22 8.34 -6.95
N MET A 55 0.56 7.55 -7.70
CA MET A 55 0.75 7.74 -9.13
C MET A 55 -0.59 7.68 -9.88
N LEU A 56 -1.42 6.70 -9.54
CA LEU A 56 -2.75 6.53 -10.14
C LEU A 56 -3.70 7.70 -9.80
N ALA A 57 -3.74 8.12 -8.54
CA ALA A 57 -4.58 9.21 -8.09
C ALA A 57 -4.15 10.56 -8.69
N VAL A 58 -2.84 10.83 -8.76
CA VAL A 58 -2.28 12.01 -9.45
C VAL A 58 -2.67 11.98 -10.93
N TRP A 59 -2.49 10.85 -11.60
CA TRP A 59 -2.86 10.69 -13.01
C TRP A 59 -4.32 11.04 -13.26
N PHE A 60 -5.25 10.45 -12.49
CA PHE A 60 -6.67 10.75 -12.61
C PHE A 60 -7.03 12.18 -12.23
N ASN A 61 -6.39 12.73 -11.20
CA ASN A 61 -6.63 14.10 -10.76
C ASN A 61 -6.25 15.11 -11.85
N VAL A 62 -5.07 14.96 -12.46
CA VAL A 62 -4.61 15.85 -13.54
C VAL A 62 -5.44 15.67 -14.81
N LYS A 63 -5.76 14.43 -15.19
CA LYS A 63 -6.59 14.12 -16.37
C LYS A 63 -8.00 14.72 -16.29
N ASN A 64 -8.51 14.93 -15.08
CA ASN A 64 -9.86 15.38 -14.82
C ASN A 64 -9.89 16.81 -14.24
N GLU A 65 -8.79 17.56 -14.38
CA GLU A 65 -8.65 18.95 -13.88
C GLU A 65 -9.04 19.13 -12.41
N GLY A 66 -8.88 18.08 -11.59
CA GLY A 66 -9.23 18.09 -10.16
C GLY A 66 -10.72 17.96 -9.83
N ILE A 67 -11.62 18.02 -10.83
CA ILE A 67 -13.07 18.16 -10.60
C ILE A 67 -13.61 17.10 -9.63
N LEU A 68 -13.34 15.82 -9.89
CA LEU A 68 -13.84 14.73 -9.04
C LEU A 68 -13.25 14.79 -7.63
N ALA A 69 -11.95 15.05 -7.52
CA ALA A 69 -11.26 15.11 -6.23
C ALA A 69 -11.78 16.29 -5.39
N ASP A 70 -12.05 17.45 -6.01
CA ASP A 70 -12.62 18.62 -5.34
C ASP A 70 -14.04 18.33 -4.83
N ARG A 71 -14.87 17.62 -5.61
CA ARG A 71 -16.21 17.20 -5.16
C ARG A 71 -16.13 16.26 -3.96
N VAL A 72 -15.21 15.30 -3.98
CA VAL A 72 -14.97 14.41 -2.82
C VAL A 72 -14.45 15.21 -1.63
N ALA A 73 -13.57 16.18 -1.85
CA ALA A 73 -13.02 17.03 -0.82
C ALA A 73 -14.05 17.97 -0.16
N GLN A 74 -15.19 18.24 -0.81
CA GLN A 74 -16.32 18.96 -0.22
C GLN A 74 -17.15 18.07 0.73
N LEU A 75 -17.17 16.75 0.49
CA LEU A 75 -17.86 15.80 1.36
C LEU A 75 -17.04 15.44 2.60
N LEU A 76 -15.72 15.58 2.51
CA LEU A 76 -14.79 15.35 3.61
C LEU A 76 -14.44 16.69 4.30
N PRO A 77 -13.94 16.68 5.55
CA PRO A 77 -13.46 17.88 6.22
C PRO A 77 -12.08 18.33 5.67
N LEU A 78 -11.96 18.46 4.34
CA LEU A 78 -10.72 18.76 3.60
C LEU A 78 -10.75 20.14 2.93
N GLY A 79 -11.80 20.94 3.20
CA GLY A 79 -11.90 22.32 2.71
C GLY A 79 -12.01 22.44 1.18
N GLY A 80 -12.49 21.40 0.49
CA GLY A 80 -12.61 21.41 -0.97
C GLY A 80 -11.29 21.24 -1.73
N ASN A 81 -10.18 20.91 -1.06
CA ASN A 81 -8.90 20.69 -1.71
C ASN A 81 -8.76 19.26 -2.26
N GLY A 82 -8.94 19.06 -3.57
CA GLY A 82 -8.79 17.75 -4.22
C GLY A 82 -7.41 17.11 -4.07
N TRP A 83 -6.33 17.89 -3.95
CA TRP A 83 -5.00 17.33 -3.70
C TRP A 83 -4.89 16.67 -2.33
N ALA A 84 -5.64 17.13 -1.34
CA ALA A 84 -5.71 16.47 -0.05
C ALA A 84 -6.32 15.06 -0.17
N VAL A 85 -7.29 14.87 -1.07
CA VAL A 85 -7.89 13.55 -1.37
C VAL A 85 -6.87 12.62 -2.03
N VAL A 86 -6.06 13.14 -2.96
CA VAL A 86 -4.98 12.37 -3.62
C VAL A 86 -3.98 11.85 -2.59
N ILE A 87 -3.50 12.72 -1.70
CA ILE A 87 -2.55 12.35 -0.64
C ILE A 87 -3.21 11.37 0.34
N LEU A 88 -4.46 11.63 0.73
CA LEU A 88 -5.20 10.76 1.64
C LEU A 88 -5.35 9.35 1.06
N ALA A 89 -5.71 9.21 -0.22
CA ALA A 89 -5.82 7.92 -0.88
C ALA A 89 -4.49 7.15 -0.89
N ALA A 90 -3.38 7.83 -1.19
CA ALA A 90 -2.04 7.24 -1.15
C ALA A 90 -1.63 6.80 0.26
N VAL A 91 -1.88 7.62 1.28
CA VAL A 91 -1.54 7.30 2.67
C VAL A 91 -2.39 6.15 3.18
N LEU A 92 -3.71 6.16 2.96
CA LEU A 92 -4.60 5.10 3.43
C LEU A 92 -4.26 3.74 2.79
N SER A 93 -4.07 3.71 1.47
CA SER A 93 -3.66 2.49 0.77
C SER A 93 -2.26 2.02 1.18
N GLY A 94 -1.32 2.94 1.40
CA GLY A 94 -0.02 2.66 1.99
C GLY A 94 -0.14 2.04 3.38
N LEU A 95 -0.97 2.57 4.27
CA LEU A 95 -1.19 1.99 5.59
C LEU A 95 -1.78 0.57 5.50
N VAL A 96 -2.75 0.34 4.61
CA VAL A 96 -3.30 -1.01 4.36
C VAL A 96 -2.20 -1.98 3.90
N GLY A 97 -1.40 -1.60 2.90
CA GLY A 97 -0.30 -2.42 2.40
C GLY A 97 0.79 -2.66 3.44
N GLY A 98 1.16 -1.62 4.20
CA GLY A 98 2.18 -1.68 5.24
C GLY A 98 1.78 -2.59 6.40
N LEU A 99 0.54 -2.46 6.90
CA LEU A 99 0.03 -3.32 7.96
C LEU A 99 -0.11 -4.78 7.51
N ALA A 100 -0.58 -5.02 6.28
CA ALA A 100 -0.66 -6.37 5.71
C ALA A 100 0.73 -7.02 5.58
N ALA A 101 1.73 -6.27 5.10
CA ALA A 101 3.10 -6.75 5.01
C ALA A 101 3.73 -7.00 6.40
N LEU A 102 3.44 -6.14 7.37
CA LEU A 102 3.88 -6.34 8.75
C LEU A 102 3.30 -7.62 9.35
N ALA A 103 1.99 -7.85 9.15
CA ALA A 103 1.32 -9.07 9.57
C ALA A 103 1.97 -10.32 8.92
N GLY A 104 2.18 -10.31 7.60
CA GLY A 104 2.85 -11.43 6.92
C GLY A 104 4.25 -11.72 7.45
N SER A 105 5.02 -10.67 7.76
CA SER A 105 6.34 -10.80 8.35
C SER A 105 6.31 -11.39 9.77
N TRP A 106 5.39 -10.95 10.62
CA TRP A 106 5.26 -11.48 11.98
C TRP A 106 4.70 -12.89 12.01
N THR A 107 3.73 -13.22 11.15
CA THR A 107 3.24 -14.58 11.01
C THR A 107 4.36 -15.53 10.60
N ARG A 108 5.23 -15.13 9.65
CA ARG A 108 6.41 -15.93 9.32
C ARG A 108 7.32 -16.13 10.53
N GLN A 109 7.65 -15.08 11.28
CA GLN A 109 8.51 -15.16 12.46
C GLN A 109 7.94 -16.07 13.56
N ALA A 110 6.61 -16.06 13.75
CA ALA A 110 5.93 -16.93 14.69
C ALA A 110 5.98 -18.42 14.27
N LEU A 111 5.89 -18.70 12.96
CA LEU A 111 5.94 -20.07 12.43
C LEU A 111 7.36 -20.61 12.25
N THR A 112 8.34 -19.74 12.05
CA THR A 112 9.77 -20.10 11.95
C THR A 112 10.59 -19.23 12.91
N PRO A 113 10.60 -19.54 14.21
CA PRO A 113 11.38 -18.79 15.18
C PRO A 113 12.87 -18.93 14.84
N THR A 114 13.59 -17.82 14.70
CA THR A 114 15.05 -17.87 14.63
C THR A 114 15.57 -18.39 15.98
N PRO A 115 16.40 -19.45 16.02
CA PRO A 115 16.97 -19.93 17.28
C PRO A 115 17.76 -18.80 17.93
N THR A 116 17.37 -18.38 19.13
CA THR A 116 18.19 -17.50 19.95
C THR A 116 19.34 -18.36 20.47
N VAL A 117 20.55 -18.15 19.93
CA VAL A 117 21.77 -18.65 20.56
C VAL A 117 21.85 -17.98 21.94
N GLN A 118 21.60 -18.77 22.98
CA GLN A 118 21.80 -18.38 24.38
C GLN A 118 23.29 -18.24 24.67
#